data_AF-A0A6A3XZR0-F1
#
_entry.id   AF-A0A6A3XZR0-F1
#
_cell.length_a   1.000
_cell.length_b   1.000
_cell.length_c   1.000
_cell.angle_alpha   90.00
_cell.angle_beta   90.00
_cell.angle_gamma   90.00
#
_symmetry.space_group_name_H-M   'P 1'
#
loop_
_entity.id
_entity.type
_entity.pdbx_description
1 polymer ?
#
loop_
_entity_poly.entity_id
_entity_poly.type
_entity_poly.pdbx_seq_one_letter_code
_entity_poly.pdbx_strand_id
1 'polypeptide(L)'
;MLTMADAVLESLNAFDMAKSNTSKRTACVGAEPHKSRYRLLECSSDACHDASEFKCAWRGRMTTCLETNLVSIYEFVRIPSDVSSPQRKMLTTAQKQFCRELAEQHQRPMRIHHAPARKFSTPLADLPNLKVLQNFVNHYSRTYLENHDRVDGLREWIHARTFTESEAMAQPFTFGWDLGPEGKPVVGNGSDEKPSIVAITTKALVLRMMLPPESFILHVGATYKMNYREYPVLVIGVWDRSRGFHLVALFVVSQETQPVDAAALLALQRIYFWIARQHLVVQHALADADQAQFNALRSVFGCNPRFGSLLWFFHGMESELEFFRMRGHSLQKWFDQPFLLDFAQYMRAQ
;
A
#
# COMPACT_ATOMS: atom_id res chain seq x y z
N MET A 1 21.50 -16.00 12.56
CA MET A 1 21.95 -16.77 13.74
C MET A 1 20.85 -16.76 14.83
N LEU A 2 19.65 -17.27 14.49
CA LEU A 2 18.45 -17.30 15.36
C LEU A 2 17.91 -18.74 15.55
N THR A 3 18.60 -19.73 14.98
CA THR A 3 18.04 -21.06 14.70
C THR A 3 18.01 -21.98 15.93
N MET A 4 18.99 -21.90 16.82
CA MET A 4 19.04 -22.80 17.99
C MET A 4 18.07 -22.40 19.10
N ALA A 5 17.91 -21.11 19.37
CA ALA A 5 16.96 -20.63 20.39
C ALA A 5 15.52 -20.91 19.97
N ASP A 6 15.20 -20.73 18.69
CA ASP A 6 13.88 -21.07 18.14
C ASP A 6 13.60 -22.59 18.25
N ALA A 7 14.58 -23.45 17.93
CA ALA A 7 14.42 -24.89 18.08
C ALA A 7 14.19 -25.33 19.54
N VAL A 8 14.86 -24.69 20.50
CA VAL A 8 14.62 -24.96 21.93
C VAL A 8 13.21 -24.51 22.33
N LEU A 9 12.76 -23.33 21.89
CA LEU A 9 11.40 -22.84 22.17
C LEU A 9 10.31 -23.71 21.53
N GLU A 10 10.56 -24.24 20.33
CA GLU A 10 9.68 -25.20 19.64
C GLU A 10 9.53 -26.52 20.43
N SER A 11 10.55 -26.91 21.20
CA SER A 11 10.51 -28.13 22.03
C SER A 11 9.77 -27.99 23.37
N LEU A 12 9.47 -26.76 23.81
CA LEU A 12 8.81 -26.52 25.10
C LEU A 12 7.30 -26.79 25.05
N ASN A 13 6.73 -27.10 26.22
CA ASN A 13 5.28 -27.18 26.43
C ASN A 13 4.58 -25.87 26.04
N ALA A 14 3.28 -25.92 25.74
CA ALA A 14 2.50 -24.72 25.47
C ALA A 14 2.64 -23.68 26.59
N PHE A 15 3.07 -22.47 26.23
CA PHE A 15 3.34 -21.40 27.18
C PHE A 15 2.89 -20.02 26.71
N ASP A 16 2.55 -19.20 27.70
CA ASP A 16 2.30 -17.76 27.58
C ASP A 16 3.33 -16.93 28.35
N MET A 17 3.48 -15.66 27.95
CA MET A 17 4.36 -14.71 28.61
C MET A 17 3.62 -14.04 29.77
N ALA A 18 3.88 -14.48 31.00
CA ALA A 18 3.30 -13.86 32.20
C ALA A 18 3.95 -12.52 32.57
N LYS A 19 5.23 -12.34 32.25
CA LYS A 19 5.95 -11.09 32.54
C LYS A 19 7.00 -10.81 31.48
N SER A 20 7.16 -9.55 31.08
CA SER A 20 8.20 -9.12 30.14
C SER A 20 8.74 -7.75 30.54
N ASN A 21 9.90 -7.72 31.20
CA ASN A 21 10.52 -6.48 31.69
C ASN A 21 11.91 -6.28 31.07
N THR A 22 12.31 -5.02 30.92
CA THR A 22 13.69 -4.68 30.57
C THR A 22 14.46 -4.42 31.85
N SER A 23 15.58 -5.09 32.04
CA SER A 23 16.48 -4.88 33.18
C SER A 23 17.93 -4.75 32.71
N LYS A 24 18.70 -3.91 33.39
CA LYS A 24 20.16 -3.91 33.25
C LYS A 24 20.67 -5.24 33.78
N ARG A 25 21.51 -5.96 33.02
CA ARG A 25 22.12 -7.20 33.50
C ARG A 25 23.63 -7.17 33.27
N THR A 26 24.33 -7.68 34.27
CA THR A 26 25.80 -7.73 34.46
C THR A 26 26.43 -9.03 33.93
N ALA A 27 25.73 -9.79 33.07
CA ALA A 27 26.07 -11.19 32.78
C ALA A 27 26.22 -11.51 31.28
N CYS A 28 26.59 -10.55 30.43
CA CYS A 28 27.30 -10.90 29.19
C CYS A 28 28.81 -10.80 29.46
N VAL A 29 29.59 -11.55 28.69
CA VAL A 29 31.06 -11.65 28.81
C VAL A 29 31.77 -10.31 28.48
N GLY A 30 31.03 -9.25 28.16
CA GLY A 30 31.55 -7.89 27.91
C GLY A 30 31.49 -7.00 29.14
N ALA A 31 32.52 -6.16 29.32
CA ALA A 31 32.74 -5.30 30.48
C ALA A 31 31.69 -4.18 30.69
N GLU A 32 30.82 -3.91 29.72
CA GLU A 32 29.84 -2.81 29.77
C GLU A 32 28.41 -3.29 30.12
N PRO A 33 27.69 -2.59 31.01
CA PRO A 33 26.32 -2.93 31.41
C PRO A 33 25.32 -2.65 30.27
N HIS A 34 24.83 -3.72 29.65
CA HIS A 34 23.85 -3.66 28.55
C HIS A 34 22.42 -3.96 29.03
N LYS A 35 21.44 -3.56 28.23
CA LYS A 35 20.02 -3.81 28.51
C LYS A 35 19.66 -5.24 28.10
N SER A 36 19.01 -5.97 29.00
CA SER A 36 18.46 -7.30 28.72
C SER A 36 16.95 -7.28 28.89
N ARG A 37 16.24 -8.07 28.07
CA ARG A 37 14.82 -8.32 28.24
C ARG A 37 14.61 -9.64 28.96
N TYR A 38 14.03 -9.57 30.14
CA TYR A 38 13.65 -10.69 30.97
C TYR A 38 12.18 -11.07 30.69
N ARG A 39 11.92 -12.34 30.42
CA ARG A 39 10.57 -12.88 30.24
C ARG A 39 10.35 -14.10 31.13
N LEU A 40 9.22 -14.13 31.82
CA LEU A 40 8.73 -15.30 32.56
C LEU A 40 7.64 -15.98 31.75
N LEU A 41 7.75 -17.29 31.60
CA LEU A 41 6.85 -18.15 30.85
C LEU A 41 6.03 -19.01 31.82
N GLU A 42 4.73 -19.12 31.56
CA GLU A 42 3.81 -19.98 32.32
C GLU A 42 3.07 -20.91 31.36
N CYS A 43 2.60 -22.04 31.87
CA CYS A 43 1.87 -23.03 31.07
C CYS A 43 0.55 -22.43 30.55
N SER A 44 0.27 -22.64 29.28
CA SER A 44 -0.96 -22.18 28.59
C SER A 44 -1.75 -23.35 27.99
N SER A 45 -1.59 -24.56 28.54
CA SER A 45 -2.22 -25.78 28.04
C SER A 45 -3.61 -25.98 28.65
N ASP A 46 -4.63 -26.00 27.78
CA ASP A 46 -6.01 -26.35 28.18
C ASP A 46 -6.05 -27.76 28.78
N ALA A 47 -5.28 -28.71 28.24
CA ALA A 47 -5.19 -30.07 28.79
C ALA A 47 -4.62 -30.10 30.21
N CYS A 48 -3.70 -29.20 30.56
CA CYS A 48 -3.18 -29.10 31.92
C CYS A 48 -4.14 -28.37 32.86
N HIS A 49 -4.95 -27.45 32.33
CA HIS A 49 -5.99 -26.77 33.06
C HIS A 49 -7.15 -27.73 33.39
N ASP A 50 -7.54 -28.59 32.45
CA ASP A 50 -8.66 -29.51 32.64
C ASP A 50 -8.31 -30.72 33.51
N ALA A 51 -7.03 -31.08 33.59
CA ALA A 51 -6.53 -32.19 34.40
C ALA A 51 -6.44 -31.91 35.90
N SER A 52 -6.50 -30.64 36.32
CA SER A 52 -6.37 -30.27 37.73
C SER A 52 -7.05 -28.94 38.04
N GLU A 53 -7.73 -28.86 39.19
CA GLU A 53 -8.26 -27.59 39.71
C GLU A 53 -7.15 -26.57 40.05
N PHE A 54 -5.88 -27.01 40.14
CA PHE A 54 -4.74 -26.16 40.42
C PHE A 54 -4.00 -25.74 39.15
N LYS A 55 -3.52 -24.49 39.12
CA LYS A 55 -2.68 -23.99 38.02
C LYS A 55 -1.44 -24.85 37.85
N CYS A 56 -1.16 -25.24 36.61
CA CYS A 56 0.04 -25.96 36.24
C CYS A 56 1.29 -25.22 36.77
N ALA A 57 2.17 -25.96 37.46
CA ALA A 57 3.37 -25.40 38.10
C ALA A 57 4.54 -25.21 37.13
N TRP A 58 4.41 -25.60 35.86
CA TRP A 58 5.47 -25.42 34.87
C TRP A 58 5.80 -23.94 34.71
N ARG A 59 7.10 -23.61 34.79
CA ARG A 59 7.62 -22.25 34.66
C ARG A 59 8.90 -22.24 33.85
N GLY A 60 8.95 -21.35 32.87
CA GLY A 60 10.14 -21.08 32.07
C GLY A 60 10.64 -19.65 32.26
N ARG A 61 11.90 -19.40 31.95
CA ARG A 61 12.49 -18.07 31.90
C ARG A 61 13.30 -17.93 30.63
N MET A 62 13.08 -16.81 29.94
CA MET A 62 13.88 -16.41 28.79
C MET A 62 14.54 -15.08 29.08
N THR A 63 15.84 -14.99 28.86
CA THR A 63 16.59 -13.73 28.92
C THR A 63 17.22 -13.45 27.57
N THR A 64 16.94 -12.29 26.98
CA THR A 64 17.49 -11.87 25.69
C THR A 64 18.38 -10.64 25.90
N CYS A 65 19.64 -10.71 25.48
CA CYS A 65 20.49 -9.52 25.38
C CYS A 65 20.03 -8.67 24.20
N LEU A 66 19.78 -7.37 24.41
CA LEU A 66 19.27 -6.50 23.34
C LEU A 66 20.37 -6.02 22.37
N GLU A 67 21.64 -6.17 22.72
CA GLU A 67 22.77 -5.81 21.86
C GLU A 67 23.23 -6.99 21.01
N THR A 68 23.46 -8.15 21.64
CA THR A 68 24.01 -9.33 20.96
C THR A 68 22.92 -10.29 20.44
N ASN A 69 21.66 -10.04 20.78
CA ASN A 69 20.52 -10.96 20.56
C ASN A 69 20.73 -12.38 21.13
N LEU A 70 21.70 -12.55 22.05
CA LEU A 70 21.93 -13.84 22.70
C LEU A 70 20.76 -14.17 23.64
N VAL A 71 20.24 -15.39 23.53
CA VAL A 71 19.09 -15.87 24.29
C VAL A 71 19.53 -16.98 25.25
N SER A 72 19.23 -16.83 26.53
CA SER A 72 19.37 -17.89 27.53
C SER A 72 17.98 -18.33 28.00
N ILE A 73 17.70 -19.63 27.90
CA ILE A 73 16.41 -20.25 28.26
C ILE A 73 16.67 -21.17 29.46
N TYR A 74 15.85 -21.04 30.49
CA TYR A 74 15.90 -21.86 31.70
C TYR A 74 14.51 -22.43 31.98
N GLU A 75 14.45 -23.72 32.33
CA GLU A 75 13.24 -24.41 32.76
C GLU A 75 13.38 -24.72 34.26
N PHE A 76 12.41 -24.30 35.08
CA PHE A 76 12.56 -24.32 36.54
C PHE A 76 11.81 -25.45 37.24
N VAL A 77 10.69 -25.93 36.70
CA VAL A 77 9.84 -26.93 37.40
C VAL A 77 9.14 -27.86 36.40
N ARG A 78 9.37 -29.16 36.56
CA ARG A 78 8.60 -30.24 35.91
C ARG A 78 7.88 -31.02 37.02
N ILE A 79 6.56 -30.86 37.14
CA ILE A 79 5.77 -31.82 37.92
C ILE A 79 5.34 -32.92 36.95
N PRO A 80 5.54 -34.21 37.26
CA PRO A 80 5.04 -35.30 36.44
C PRO A 80 3.52 -35.36 36.60
N SER A 81 2.78 -34.58 35.82
CA SER A 81 1.40 -34.91 35.50
C SER A 81 1.45 -35.89 34.32
N ASP A 82 0.72 -37.00 34.39
CA ASP A 82 0.59 -37.98 33.29
C ASP A 82 -0.03 -37.38 32.01
N VAL A 83 -0.48 -36.12 32.08
CA VAL A 83 -0.97 -35.33 30.96
C VAL A 83 0.17 -34.53 30.36
N SER A 84 0.65 -34.95 29.20
CA SER A 84 1.57 -34.16 28.39
C SER A 84 0.83 -32.93 27.85
N SER A 85 1.34 -31.74 28.16
CA SER A 85 0.92 -30.52 27.47
C SER A 85 1.18 -30.68 25.97
N PRO A 86 0.23 -30.31 25.08
CA PRO A 86 0.54 -30.19 23.66
C PRO A 86 1.62 -29.12 23.46
N GLN A 87 2.47 -29.32 22.45
CA GLN A 87 3.43 -28.31 22.03
C GLN A 87 2.69 -27.13 21.40
N ARG A 88 3.24 -25.92 21.59
CA ARG A 88 2.68 -24.72 21.00
C ARG A 88 2.77 -24.80 19.47
N LYS A 89 1.66 -24.54 18.79
CA LYS A 89 1.62 -24.38 17.33
C LYS A 89 2.42 -23.13 16.94
N MET A 90 3.65 -23.33 16.51
CA MET A 90 4.59 -22.28 16.08
C MET A 90 5.05 -22.54 14.66
N LEU A 91 5.42 -21.49 13.94
CA LEU A 91 6.12 -21.67 12.67
C LEU A 91 7.53 -22.17 12.96
N THR A 92 7.91 -23.25 12.28
CA THR A 92 9.30 -23.71 12.28
C THR A 92 10.22 -22.66 11.66
N THR A 93 11.51 -22.75 11.93
CA THR A 93 12.52 -21.88 11.29
C THR A 93 12.40 -21.86 9.77
N ALA A 94 12.19 -23.02 9.13
CA ALA A 94 12.03 -23.11 7.68
C ALA A 94 10.72 -22.45 7.19
N GLN A 95 9.63 -22.63 7.93
CA GLN A 95 8.35 -21.96 7.62
C GLN A 95 8.44 -20.44 7.81
N LYS A 96 9.14 -19.97 8.85
CA LYS A 96 9.40 -18.52 9.06
C LYS A 96 10.16 -17.92 7.88
N GLN A 97 11.21 -18.59 7.41
CA GLN A 97 11.98 -18.12 6.25
C GLN A 97 11.11 -18.06 4.99
N PHE A 98 10.33 -19.11 4.72
CA PHE A 98 9.42 -19.13 3.58
C PHE A 98 8.34 -18.03 3.66
N CYS A 99 7.78 -17.77 4.84
CA CYS A 99 6.82 -16.69 5.03
C CYS A 99 7.44 -15.30 4.76
N ARG A 100 8.75 -15.11 5.04
CA ARG A 100 9.47 -13.87 4.72
C ARG A 100 9.65 -13.69 3.21
N GLU A 101 10.04 -14.74 2.49
CA GLU A 101 10.14 -14.73 1.02
C GLU A 101 8.79 -14.35 0.37
N LEU A 102 7.68 -14.88 0.88
CA LEU A 102 6.36 -14.51 0.38
C LEU A 102 5.96 -13.07 0.74
N ALA A 103 6.43 -12.57 1.89
CA ALA A 103 6.23 -11.17 2.28
C ALA A 103 7.01 -10.21 1.38
N GLU A 104 8.24 -10.57 0.98
CA GLU A 104 9.04 -9.84 -0.02
C GLU A 104 8.36 -9.79 -1.39
N GLN A 105 7.63 -10.85 -1.74
CA GLN A 105 6.79 -10.90 -2.95
C GLN A 105 5.42 -10.21 -2.77
N HIS A 106 5.24 -9.44 -1.70
CA HIS A 106 4.02 -8.71 -1.37
C HIS A 106 2.75 -9.58 -1.35
N GLN A 107 2.86 -10.86 -0.99
CA GLN A 107 1.68 -11.71 -0.85
C GLN A 107 0.85 -11.30 0.37
N ARG A 108 -0.47 -11.39 0.24
CA ARG A 108 -1.39 -11.06 1.34
C ARG A 108 -1.17 -12.01 2.54
N PRO A 109 -1.25 -11.53 3.80
CA PRO A 109 -1.03 -12.37 4.98
C PRO A 109 -1.86 -13.66 5.01
N MET A 110 -3.09 -13.62 4.49
CA MET A 110 -3.91 -14.83 4.37
C MET A 110 -3.35 -15.85 3.38
N ARG A 111 -2.83 -15.40 2.23
CA ARG A 111 -2.16 -16.30 1.28
C ARG A 111 -0.89 -16.88 1.89
N ILE A 112 -0.16 -16.07 2.67
CA ILE A 112 1.01 -16.51 3.42
C ILE A 112 0.61 -17.57 4.46
N HIS A 113 -0.58 -17.48 5.09
CA HIS A 113 -1.05 -18.47 6.07
C HIS A 113 -1.28 -19.85 5.49
N HIS A 114 -1.90 -19.92 4.31
CA HIS A 114 -2.15 -21.19 3.63
C HIS A 114 -0.94 -21.73 2.86
N ALA A 115 0.13 -20.95 2.68
CA ALA A 115 1.26 -21.36 1.86
C ALA A 115 2.13 -22.45 2.53
N PRO A 116 2.47 -22.37 3.83
CA PRO A 116 3.21 -23.43 4.52
C PRO A 116 2.51 -24.78 4.46
N ALA A 117 1.17 -24.80 4.54
CA ALA A 117 0.41 -26.05 4.48
C ALA A 117 0.61 -26.80 3.16
N ARG A 118 0.77 -26.05 2.06
CA ARG A 118 1.03 -26.61 0.72
C ARG A 118 2.50 -26.96 0.51
N LYS A 119 3.43 -26.13 0.98
CA LYS A 119 4.88 -26.32 0.73
C LYS A 119 5.53 -27.37 1.64
N PHE A 120 5.08 -27.47 2.89
CA PHE A 120 5.67 -28.34 3.90
C PHE A 120 4.75 -29.49 4.32
N SER A 121 3.62 -29.69 3.62
CA SER A 121 2.60 -30.70 3.95
C SER A 121 2.13 -30.63 5.41
N THR A 122 2.20 -29.44 6.02
CA THR A 122 1.78 -29.22 7.41
C THR A 122 0.27 -28.95 7.42
N PRO A 123 -0.55 -29.72 8.15
CA PRO A 123 -1.98 -29.44 8.23
C PRO A 123 -2.23 -28.00 8.70
N LEU A 124 -3.23 -27.32 8.10
CA LEU A 124 -3.56 -25.94 8.49
C LEU A 124 -3.93 -25.83 9.97
N ALA A 125 -4.50 -26.90 10.53
CA ALA A 125 -4.82 -27.00 11.95
C ALA A 125 -3.59 -26.94 12.85
N ASP A 126 -2.41 -27.34 12.37
CA ASP A 126 -1.16 -27.38 13.14
C ASP A 126 -0.32 -26.10 12.98
N LEU A 127 -0.72 -25.22 12.06
CA LEU A 127 -0.12 -23.89 11.92
C LEU A 127 -0.64 -22.94 13.01
N PRO A 128 0.14 -21.91 13.37
CA PRO A 128 -0.37 -20.87 14.25
C PRO A 128 -1.58 -20.18 13.63
N ASN A 129 -2.45 -19.63 14.48
CA ASN A 129 -3.60 -18.87 14.02
C ASN A 129 -3.18 -17.66 13.17
N LEU A 130 -4.13 -17.16 12.38
CA LEU A 130 -3.88 -16.07 11.45
C LEU A 130 -3.29 -14.83 12.13
N LYS A 131 -3.76 -14.46 13.32
CA LYS A 131 -3.32 -13.24 14.03
C LYS A 131 -1.83 -13.29 14.36
N VAL A 132 -1.33 -14.46 14.78
CA VAL A 132 0.11 -14.66 15.05
C VAL A 132 0.93 -14.50 13.77
N LEU A 133 0.48 -15.08 12.66
CA LEU A 133 1.15 -14.93 11.38
C LEU A 133 1.11 -13.49 10.86
N GLN A 134 -0.05 -12.84 10.91
CA GLN A 134 -0.20 -11.44 10.52
C GLN A 134 0.77 -10.56 11.30
N ASN A 135 0.87 -10.74 12.61
CA ASN A 135 1.82 -9.99 13.44
C ASN A 135 3.27 -10.26 13.03
N PHE A 136 3.63 -11.52 12.74
CA PHE A 136 4.97 -11.88 12.27
C PHE A 136 5.31 -11.22 10.92
N VAL A 137 4.42 -11.34 9.93
CA VAL A 137 4.59 -10.75 8.60
C VAL A 137 4.63 -9.22 8.70
N ASN A 138 3.69 -8.60 9.40
CA ASN A 138 3.63 -7.14 9.56
C ASN A 138 4.87 -6.59 10.24
N HIS A 139 5.40 -7.28 11.26
CA HIS A 139 6.64 -6.90 11.91
C HIS A 139 7.82 -6.98 10.94
N TYR A 140 7.93 -8.08 10.17
CA TYR A 140 8.97 -8.23 9.15
C TYR A 140 8.87 -7.13 8.09
N SER A 141 7.69 -6.91 7.51
CA SER A 141 7.47 -5.91 6.47
C SER A 141 7.79 -4.49 6.95
N ARG A 142 7.38 -4.12 8.18
CA ARG A 142 7.70 -2.80 8.77
C ARG A 142 9.19 -2.59 9.01
N THR A 143 9.90 -3.66 9.36
CA THR A 143 11.30 -3.59 9.79
C THR A 143 12.26 -3.68 8.62
N TYR A 144 11.96 -4.49 7.60
CA TYR A 144 12.89 -4.84 6.53
C TYR A 144 12.41 -4.49 5.12
N LEU A 145 11.12 -4.26 4.90
CA LEU A 145 10.55 -4.00 3.57
C LEU A 145 10.03 -2.56 3.41
N GLU A 146 10.49 -1.64 4.27
CA GLU A 146 10.09 -0.23 4.30
C GLU A 146 8.57 0.00 4.36
N ASN A 147 7.80 -1.02 4.76
CA ASN A 147 6.35 -0.96 4.89
C ASN A 147 5.98 -0.33 6.24
N HIS A 148 6.48 0.88 6.47
CA HIS A 148 6.26 1.68 7.67
C HIS A 148 5.58 3.00 7.32
N ASP A 149 4.87 3.57 8.27
CA ASP A 149 4.11 4.81 8.15
C ASP A 149 4.91 6.08 8.45
N ARG A 150 6.24 6.03 8.21
CA ARG A 150 7.13 7.18 8.42
C ARG A 150 6.92 8.22 7.33
N VAL A 151 6.03 9.17 7.59
CA VAL A 151 5.70 10.29 6.69
C VAL A 151 6.94 11.13 6.37
N ASP A 152 7.88 11.27 7.31
CA ASP A 152 9.09 12.08 7.09
C ASP A 152 10.00 11.49 6.01
N GLY A 153 10.22 10.16 6.03
CA GLY A 153 11.00 9.49 4.98
C GLY A 153 10.34 9.56 3.61
N LEU A 154 9.00 9.46 3.55
CA LEU A 154 8.25 9.69 2.31
C LEU A 154 8.41 11.13 1.82
N ARG A 155 8.32 12.12 2.73
CA ARG A 155 8.49 13.54 2.41
C ARG A 155 9.89 13.81 1.86
N GLU A 156 10.93 13.28 2.49
CA GLU A 156 12.30 13.34 2.01
C GLU A 156 12.44 12.70 0.62
N TRP A 157 11.83 11.53 0.40
CA TRP A 157 11.86 10.85 -0.89
C TRP A 157 11.23 11.68 -2.02
N ILE A 158 10.09 12.34 -1.74
CA ILE A 158 9.39 13.23 -2.66
C ILE A 158 10.23 14.49 -2.91
N HIS A 159 10.73 15.13 -1.85
CA HIS A 159 11.52 16.35 -1.97
C HIS A 159 12.82 16.14 -2.73
N ALA A 160 13.47 15.00 -2.56
CA ALA A 160 14.68 14.63 -3.30
C ALA A 160 14.45 14.43 -4.81
N ARG A 161 13.21 14.26 -5.24
CA ARG A 161 12.82 14.02 -6.65
C ARG A 161 11.92 15.11 -7.19
N THR A 162 11.79 16.22 -6.48
CA THR A 162 10.96 17.35 -6.93
C THR A 162 11.49 17.89 -8.25
N PHE A 163 10.58 18.18 -9.18
CA PHE A 163 10.91 18.77 -10.46
C PHE A 163 11.78 20.03 -10.31
N THR A 164 12.92 20.05 -10.99
CA THR A 164 13.91 21.13 -10.98
C THR A 164 14.17 21.70 -12.38
N GLU A 165 13.41 21.27 -13.38
CA GLU A 165 13.64 21.51 -14.82
C GLU A 165 14.93 20.88 -15.39
N SER A 166 15.83 20.38 -14.57
CA SER A 166 17.12 19.81 -14.99
C SER A 166 17.03 18.33 -15.40
N GLU A 167 15.90 17.66 -15.13
CA GLU A 167 15.76 16.22 -15.32
C GLU A 167 15.87 15.81 -16.80
N ALA A 168 16.45 14.66 -17.07
CA ALA A 168 16.46 14.09 -18.41
C ALA A 168 15.05 13.71 -18.89
N MET A 169 14.85 13.52 -20.19
CA MET A 169 13.53 13.28 -20.80
C MET A 169 12.76 12.11 -20.17
N ALA A 170 13.42 11.00 -19.89
CA ALA A 170 12.83 9.80 -19.30
C ALA A 170 13.02 9.71 -17.78
N GLN A 171 13.70 10.67 -17.16
CA GLN A 171 13.95 10.65 -15.72
C GLN A 171 12.65 11.00 -14.98
N PRO A 172 12.21 10.14 -14.04
CA PRO A 172 11.02 10.43 -13.25
C PRO A 172 11.29 11.51 -12.22
N PHE A 173 10.28 12.36 -12.00
CA PHE A 173 10.26 13.37 -10.97
C PHE A 173 8.88 13.46 -10.33
N THR A 174 8.83 14.07 -9.15
CA THR A 174 7.62 14.32 -8.40
C THR A 174 7.20 15.78 -8.49
N PHE A 175 5.90 16.03 -8.44
CA PHE A 175 5.32 17.35 -8.32
C PHE A 175 4.01 17.28 -7.53
N GLY A 176 3.47 18.42 -7.10
CA GLY A 176 2.20 18.49 -6.38
C GLY A 176 1.44 19.76 -6.75
N TRP A 177 0.36 20.08 -6.03
CA TRP A 177 -0.39 21.34 -6.20
C TRP A 177 0.14 22.44 -5.30
N ASP A 178 -0.01 22.27 -3.99
CA ASP A 178 0.52 23.22 -3.01
C ASP A 178 2.05 23.10 -2.94
N LEU A 179 2.72 24.25 -3.00
CA LEU A 179 4.17 24.34 -2.90
C LEU A 179 4.54 25.10 -1.64
N GLY A 180 5.53 24.58 -0.92
CA GLY A 180 6.16 25.29 0.19
C GLY A 180 7.05 26.44 -0.31
N PRO A 181 7.64 27.21 0.62
CA PRO A 181 8.51 28.35 0.28
C PRO A 181 9.70 28.00 -0.62
N GLU A 182 10.20 26.77 -0.55
CA GLU A 182 11.31 26.27 -1.37
C GLU A 182 10.88 25.73 -2.74
N GLY A 183 9.60 25.91 -3.13
CA GLY A 183 9.05 25.36 -4.37
C GLY A 183 8.80 23.86 -4.35
N LYS A 184 9.02 23.19 -3.21
CA LYS A 184 8.78 21.76 -3.03
C LYS A 184 7.30 21.45 -2.75
N PRO A 185 6.76 20.32 -3.23
CA PRO A 185 5.40 19.90 -2.93
C PRO A 185 5.15 19.80 -1.43
N VAL A 186 4.02 20.36 -0.98
CA VAL A 186 3.52 20.13 0.38
C VAL A 186 2.95 18.71 0.44
N VAL A 187 3.53 17.88 1.30
CA VAL A 187 3.05 16.52 1.56
C VAL A 187 2.08 16.57 2.74
N GLY A 188 0.79 16.54 2.42
CA GLY A 188 -0.29 16.51 3.40
C GLY A 188 -0.26 15.26 4.29
N ASN A 189 -0.97 15.32 5.41
CA ASN A 189 -1.14 14.16 6.30
C ASN A 189 -2.26 13.22 5.83
N GLY A 190 -2.98 13.61 4.77
CA GLY A 190 -4.09 12.85 4.20
C GLY A 190 -5.43 13.04 4.91
N SER A 191 -5.56 14.05 5.79
CA SER A 191 -6.87 14.48 6.31
C SER A 191 -7.58 15.38 5.31
N ASP A 192 -8.87 15.64 5.54
CA ASP A 192 -9.67 16.48 4.64
C ASP A 192 -9.21 17.95 4.67
N GLU A 193 -8.66 18.40 5.80
CA GLU A 193 -8.10 19.75 5.94
C GLU A 193 -6.71 19.88 5.30
N LYS A 194 -5.97 18.78 5.20
CA LYS A 194 -4.59 18.73 4.67
C LYS A 194 -4.42 17.53 3.74
N PRO A 195 -5.09 17.55 2.58
CA PRO A 195 -5.02 16.47 1.62
C PRO A 195 -3.58 16.30 1.11
N SER A 196 -3.20 15.06 0.85
CA SER A 196 -1.93 14.74 0.20
C SER A 196 -2.17 14.59 -1.29
N ILE A 197 -1.48 15.40 -2.10
CA ILE A 197 -1.60 15.41 -3.57
C ILE A 197 -0.19 15.41 -4.15
N VAL A 198 0.28 14.22 -4.51
CA VAL A 198 1.64 14.05 -5.03
C VAL A 198 1.60 13.23 -6.30
N ALA A 199 2.23 13.74 -7.33
CA ALA A 199 2.27 13.15 -8.65
C ALA A 199 3.67 12.71 -9.04
N ILE A 200 3.75 11.69 -9.89
CA ILE A 200 4.99 11.23 -10.51
C ILE A 200 4.80 11.20 -12.03
N THR A 201 5.77 11.73 -12.76
CA THR A 201 5.80 11.71 -14.23
C THR A 201 7.24 11.82 -14.76
N THR A 202 7.40 11.87 -16.08
CA THR A 202 8.64 12.24 -16.78
C THR A 202 8.32 13.32 -17.81
N LYS A 203 9.33 14.04 -18.30
CA LYS A 203 9.12 15.05 -19.36
C LYS A 203 8.55 14.39 -20.63
N ALA A 204 9.05 13.21 -20.99
CA ALA A 204 8.57 12.45 -22.15
C ALA A 204 7.09 12.11 -22.07
N LEU A 205 6.58 11.76 -20.88
CA LEU A 205 5.15 11.46 -20.69
C LEU A 205 4.29 12.73 -20.78
N VAL A 206 4.71 13.83 -20.14
CA VAL A 206 3.99 15.11 -20.19
C VAL A 206 3.91 15.66 -21.62
N LEU A 207 4.99 15.55 -22.38
CA LEU A 207 5.08 16.04 -23.76
C LEU A 207 4.18 15.28 -24.75
N ARG A 208 3.59 14.16 -24.37
CA ARG A 208 2.54 13.50 -25.18
C ARG A 208 1.29 14.36 -25.35
N MET A 209 1.07 15.31 -24.44
CA MET A 209 -0.04 16.28 -24.53
C MET A 209 0.26 17.46 -25.47
N MET A 210 1.43 17.51 -26.13
CA MET A 210 1.72 18.54 -27.15
C MET A 210 1.01 18.30 -28.48
N LEU A 211 0.31 17.18 -28.62
CA LEU A 211 -0.52 16.92 -29.78
C LEU A 211 -1.61 18.01 -29.90
N PRO A 212 -2.09 18.33 -31.12
CA PRO A 212 -3.21 19.27 -31.28
C PRO A 212 -4.39 18.88 -30.37
N PRO A 213 -5.07 19.82 -29.69
CA PRO A 213 -6.12 19.51 -28.71
C PRO A 213 -7.28 18.68 -29.28
N GLU A 214 -7.55 18.80 -30.58
CA GLU A 214 -8.51 18.00 -31.37
C GLU A 214 -7.96 16.65 -31.84
N SER A 215 -6.83 16.18 -31.29
CA SER A 215 -6.20 14.92 -31.68
C SER A 215 -6.02 13.92 -30.55
N PHE A 216 -6.40 14.32 -29.33
CA PHE A 216 -6.38 13.46 -28.17
C PHE A 216 -7.60 13.67 -27.27
N ILE A 217 -7.87 12.68 -26.43
CA ILE A 217 -8.84 12.78 -25.33
C ILE A 217 -8.06 12.64 -24.02
N LEU A 218 -8.13 13.65 -23.15
CA LEU A 218 -7.55 13.56 -21.81
C LEU A 218 -8.33 12.55 -20.98
N HIS A 219 -7.68 11.51 -20.49
CA HIS A 219 -8.28 10.54 -19.59
C HIS A 219 -7.92 10.84 -18.15
N VAL A 220 -8.91 10.85 -17.28
CA VAL A 220 -8.79 10.88 -15.83
C VAL A 220 -9.51 9.65 -15.31
N GLY A 221 -8.86 8.81 -14.52
CA GLY A 221 -9.56 7.72 -13.85
C GLY A 221 -8.89 7.38 -12.55
N ALA A 222 -9.61 6.76 -11.63
CA ALA A 222 -9.08 6.38 -10.33
C ALA A 222 -8.84 4.87 -10.23
N THR A 223 -7.75 4.48 -9.57
CA THR A 223 -7.50 3.09 -9.22
C THR A 223 -7.13 2.94 -7.75
N TYR A 224 -7.84 2.04 -7.06
CA TYR A 224 -7.68 1.77 -5.63
C TYR A 224 -6.75 0.58 -5.34
N LYS A 225 -6.40 -0.20 -6.37
CA LYS A 225 -5.69 -1.49 -6.22
C LYS A 225 -4.16 -1.37 -6.15
N MET A 226 -3.62 -0.15 -6.15
CA MET A 226 -2.17 0.07 -6.22
C MET A 226 -1.48 0.27 -4.87
N ASN A 227 -2.20 0.34 -3.74
CA ASN A 227 -1.56 0.43 -2.42
C ASN A 227 -2.31 -0.35 -1.32
N TYR A 228 -1.57 -0.72 -0.27
CA TYR A 228 -2.08 -1.50 0.87
C TYR A 228 -3.11 -0.73 1.73
N ARG A 229 -3.17 0.61 1.60
CA ARG A 229 -4.06 1.50 2.36
C ARG A 229 -5.26 2.01 1.54
N GLU A 230 -5.44 1.49 0.32
CA GLU A 230 -6.49 1.87 -0.63
C GLU A 230 -6.57 3.37 -0.97
N TYR A 231 -5.46 4.13 -0.83
CA TYR A 231 -5.43 5.52 -1.32
C TYR A 231 -5.75 5.54 -2.82
N PRO A 232 -6.59 6.47 -3.29
CA PRO A 232 -6.84 6.60 -4.71
C PRO A 232 -5.55 6.99 -5.45
N VAL A 233 -5.29 6.29 -6.56
CA VAL A 233 -4.30 6.74 -7.54
C VAL A 233 -5.05 7.26 -8.76
N LEU A 234 -4.99 8.57 -9.00
CA LEU A 234 -5.52 9.12 -10.24
C LEU A 234 -4.51 8.85 -11.37
N VAL A 235 -5.00 8.15 -12.39
CA VAL A 235 -4.28 7.85 -13.62
C VAL A 235 -4.67 8.87 -14.66
N ILE A 236 -3.72 9.74 -14.99
CA ILE A 236 -3.87 10.71 -16.06
C ILE A 236 -3.18 10.19 -17.30
N GLY A 237 -3.90 10.15 -18.41
CA GLY A 237 -3.35 9.75 -19.71
C GLY A 237 -4.03 10.46 -20.86
N VAL A 238 -3.58 10.16 -22.07
CA VAL A 238 -4.22 10.62 -23.30
C VAL A 238 -4.53 9.44 -24.20
N TRP A 239 -5.72 9.45 -24.77
CA TRP A 239 -6.07 8.56 -25.87
C TRP A 239 -5.78 9.25 -27.19
N ASP A 240 -5.03 8.59 -28.07
CA ASP A 240 -4.80 9.07 -29.43
C ASP A 240 -5.88 8.59 -30.42
N ARG A 241 -5.82 9.06 -31.66
CA ARG A 241 -6.74 8.67 -32.74
C ARG A 241 -6.68 7.19 -33.11
N SER A 242 -5.57 6.50 -32.80
CA SER A 242 -5.43 5.06 -33.01
C SER A 242 -6.04 4.22 -31.88
N ARG A 243 -6.63 4.87 -30.87
CA ARG A 243 -7.17 4.27 -29.64
C ARG A 243 -6.08 3.73 -28.72
N GLY A 244 -4.85 4.23 -28.86
CA GLY A 244 -3.77 3.95 -27.93
C GLY A 244 -3.93 4.80 -26.67
N PHE A 245 -3.94 4.16 -25.50
CA PHE A 245 -3.82 4.86 -24.22
C PHE A 245 -2.35 5.12 -23.90
N HIS A 246 -2.03 6.37 -23.60
CA HIS A 246 -0.70 6.78 -23.22
C HIS A 246 -0.72 7.44 -21.85
N LEU A 247 -0.03 6.83 -20.89
CA LEU A 247 0.16 7.42 -19.57
C LEU A 247 0.82 8.80 -19.68
N VAL A 248 0.35 9.74 -18.85
CA VAL A 248 0.92 11.08 -18.69
C VAL A 248 1.43 11.25 -17.27
N ALA A 249 0.62 10.95 -16.25
CA ALA A 249 1.03 11.10 -14.85
C ALA A 249 0.22 10.18 -13.94
N LEU A 250 0.81 9.83 -12.80
CA LEU A 250 0.12 9.14 -11.70
C LEU A 250 0.10 10.06 -10.49
N PHE A 251 -1.09 10.33 -9.95
CA PHE A 251 -1.25 11.09 -8.72
C PHE A 251 -1.65 10.15 -7.59
N VAL A 252 -0.91 10.16 -6.49
CA VAL A 252 -1.35 9.60 -5.23
C VAL A 252 -2.11 10.69 -4.50
N VAL A 253 -3.41 10.48 -4.28
CA VAL A 253 -4.28 11.43 -3.59
C VAL A 253 -4.87 10.79 -2.34
N SER A 254 -5.18 11.59 -1.33
CA SER A 254 -5.80 11.09 -0.09
C SER A 254 -7.32 10.94 -0.16
N GLN A 255 -8.00 11.72 -1.01
CA GLN A 255 -9.45 11.69 -1.20
C GLN A 255 -9.83 11.97 -2.66
N GLU A 256 -11.01 11.51 -3.07
CA GLU A 256 -11.61 11.82 -4.37
C GLU A 256 -12.71 12.86 -4.18
N THR A 257 -12.26 14.09 -3.96
CA THR A 257 -13.16 15.23 -3.86
C THR A 257 -12.87 16.19 -5.00
N GLN A 258 -13.88 16.94 -5.42
CA GLN A 258 -13.72 17.92 -6.50
C GLN A 258 -12.51 18.86 -6.28
N PRO A 259 -12.26 19.42 -5.07
CA PRO A 259 -11.08 20.25 -4.84
C PRO A 259 -9.75 19.51 -5.04
N VAL A 260 -9.66 18.25 -4.64
CA VAL A 260 -8.44 17.43 -4.79
C VAL A 260 -8.18 17.11 -6.26
N ASP A 261 -9.21 16.68 -6.99
CA ASP A 261 -9.10 16.39 -8.42
C ASP A 261 -8.76 17.65 -9.22
N ALA A 262 -9.40 18.78 -8.88
CA ALA A 262 -9.11 20.06 -9.52
C ALA A 262 -7.67 20.50 -9.24
N ALA A 263 -7.19 20.37 -8.00
CA ALA A 263 -5.81 20.65 -7.62
C ALA A 263 -4.81 19.76 -8.39
N ALA A 264 -5.10 18.47 -8.56
CA ALA A 264 -4.29 17.57 -9.37
C ALA A 264 -4.21 18.01 -10.84
N LEU A 265 -5.35 18.38 -11.45
CA LEU A 265 -5.41 18.87 -12.83
C LEU A 265 -4.72 20.22 -13.02
N LEU A 266 -4.83 21.13 -12.05
CA LEU A 266 -4.12 22.41 -12.07
C LEU A 266 -2.60 22.20 -11.91
N ALA A 267 -2.18 21.26 -11.06
CA ALA A 267 -0.78 20.87 -10.93
C ALA A 267 -0.24 20.31 -12.26
N LEU A 268 -1.04 19.51 -12.97
CA LEU A 268 -0.71 19.02 -14.30
C LEU A 268 -0.55 20.16 -15.32
N GLN A 269 -1.49 21.12 -15.36
CA GLN A 269 -1.37 22.29 -16.25
C GLN A 269 -0.10 23.08 -15.97
N ARG A 270 0.25 23.28 -14.69
CA ARG A 270 1.47 23.96 -14.29
C ARG A 270 2.72 23.23 -14.78
N ILE A 271 2.82 21.93 -14.53
CA ILE A 271 3.98 21.15 -14.98
C ILE A 271 4.07 21.08 -16.50
N TYR A 272 2.95 20.94 -17.20
CA TYR A 272 2.92 21.01 -18.65
C TYR A 272 3.46 22.35 -19.16
N PHE A 273 3.03 23.48 -18.57
CA PHE A 273 3.54 24.80 -18.94
C PHE A 273 5.06 24.91 -18.76
N TRP A 274 5.59 24.45 -17.63
CA TRP A 274 7.03 24.50 -17.37
C TRP A 274 7.84 23.65 -18.37
N ILE A 275 7.30 22.52 -18.82
CA ILE A 275 8.00 21.58 -19.70
C ILE A 275 7.83 21.95 -21.19
N ALA A 276 6.59 22.18 -21.62
CA ALA A 276 6.24 22.44 -23.02
C ALA A 276 6.32 23.92 -23.40
N ARG A 277 6.46 24.83 -22.42
CA ARG A 277 6.49 26.30 -22.61
C ARG A 277 5.24 26.86 -23.30
N GLN A 278 4.10 26.18 -23.12
CA GLN A 278 2.79 26.61 -23.63
C GLN A 278 1.68 26.15 -22.68
N HIS A 279 0.53 26.82 -22.72
CA HIS A 279 -0.63 26.42 -21.92
C HIS A 279 -1.23 25.11 -22.42
N LEU A 280 -1.61 24.23 -21.50
CA LEU A 280 -2.33 23.00 -21.83
C LEU A 280 -3.75 23.35 -22.27
N VAL A 281 -4.09 23.01 -23.51
CA VAL A 281 -5.45 23.16 -24.05
C VAL A 281 -6.06 21.78 -24.20
N VAL A 282 -7.18 21.56 -23.52
CA VAL A 282 -7.96 20.31 -23.59
C VAL A 282 -9.30 20.64 -24.23
N GLN A 283 -9.64 19.93 -25.32
CA GLN A 283 -10.97 20.01 -25.95
C GLN A 283 -11.88 18.88 -25.48
N HIS A 284 -11.33 17.69 -25.29
CA HIS A 284 -12.10 16.53 -24.84
C HIS A 284 -11.42 15.89 -23.64
N ALA A 285 -12.20 15.63 -22.60
CA ALA A 285 -11.76 14.85 -21.45
C ALA A 285 -12.75 13.72 -21.17
N LEU A 286 -12.23 12.61 -20.66
CA LEU A 286 -12.96 11.41 -20.32
C LEU A 286 -12.60 11.07 -18.87
N ALA A 287 -13.60 11.13 -18.00
CA ALA A 287 -13.47 10.77 -16.59
C ALA A 287 -14.33 9.56 -16.25
N ASP A 288 -14.05 8.90 -15.12
CA ASP A 288 -15.00 7.94 -14.55
C ASP A 288 -16.37 8.61 -14.32
N ALA A 289 -17.43 7.81 -14.20
CA ALA A 289 -18.77 8.30 -13.86
C ALA A 289 -18.87 8.74 -12.39
N ASP A 290 -17.95 9.61 -11.97
CA ASP A 290 -17.83 10.19 -10.65
C ASP A 290 -18.10 11.71 -10.70
N GLN A 291 -18.86 12.20 -9.71
CA GLN A 291 -19.31 13.59 -9.66
C GLN A 291 -18.15 14.55 -9.37
N ALA A 292 -17.17 14.15 -8.55
CA ALA A 292 -16.02 14.96 -8.21
C ALA A 292 -15.11 15.16 -9.43
N GLN A 293 -14.78 14.08 -10.14
CA GLN A 293 -13.98 14.13 -11.36
C GLN A 293 -14.65 14.99 -12.45
N PHE A 294 -15.96 14.80 -12.67
CA PHE A 294 -16.72 15.59 -13.64
C PHE A 294 -16.71 17.08 -13.32
N ASN A 295 -16.95 17.44 -12.06
CA ASN A 295 -16.96 18.84 -11.64
C ASN A 295 -15.56 19.47 -11.68
N ALA A 296 -14.52 18.70 -11.33
CA ALA A 296 -13.14 19.14 -11.38
C ALA A 296 -12.71 19.47 -12.83
N LEU A 297 -12.96 18.55 -13.77
CA LEU A 297 -12.72 18.77 -15.20
C LEU A 297 -13.39 20.04 -15.71
N ARG A 298 -14.67 20.25 -15.35
CA ARG A 298 -15.41 21.45 -15.73
C ARG A 298 -14.84 22.71 -15.07
N SER A 299 -14.40 22.65 -13.81
CA SER A 299 -13.80 23.82 -13.15
C SER A 299 -12.45 24.23 -13.73
N VAL A 300 -11.64 23.27 -14.18
CA VAL A 300 -10.26 23.53 -14.65
C VAL A 300 -10.22 23.84 -16.14
N PHE A 301 -11.02 23.15 -16.96
CA PHE A 301 -10.98 23.29 -18.42
C PHE A 301 -12.23 23.95 -19.01
N GLY A 302 -13.30 24.15 -18.24
CA GLY A 302 -14.58 24.66 -18.73
C GLY A 302 -14.58 26.10 -19.27
N CYS A 303 -13.52 26.88 -19.00
CA CYS A 303 -13.34 28.20 -19.62
C CYS A 303 -13.03 28.11 -21.12
N ASN A 304 -12.58 26.96 -21.62
CA ASN A 304 -12.43 26.74 -23.05
C ASN A 304 -13.81 26.47 -23.68
N PRO A 305 -14.32 27.32 -24.58
CA PRO A 305 -15.64 27.15 -25.18
C PRO A 305 -15.76 25.89 -26.04
N ARG A 306 -14.63 25.29 -26.45
CA ARG A 306 -14.59 24.01 -27.18
C ARG A 306 -14.44 22.80 -26.25
N PHE A 307 -14.42 23.00 -24.93
CA PHE A 307 -14.27 21.91 -23.98
C PHE A 307 -15.57 21.11 -23.86
N GLY A 308 -15.47 19.80 -24.07
CA GLY A 308 -16.51 18.82 -23.80
C GLY A 308 -16.00 17.74 -22.84
N SER A 309 -16.63 17.63 -21.67
CA SER A 309 -16.41 16.50 -20.76
C SER A 309 -17.29 15.32 -21.16
N LEU A 310 -16.66 14.16 -21.30
CA LEU A 310 -17.28 12.86 -21.56
C LEU A 310 -17.22 12.04 -20.27
N LEU A 311 -18.28 11.27 -19.97
CA LEU A 311 -18.28 10.32 -18.85
C LEU A 311 -17.97 8.91 -19.35
N TRP A 312 -17.17 8.17 -18.61
CA TRP A 312 -16.85 6.77 -18.84
C TRP A 312 -17.73 5.89 -17.95
N PHE A 313 -18.59 5.07 -18.57
CA PHE A 313 -19.69 4.37 -17.87
C PHE A 313 -19.33 2.99 -17.32
N PHE A 314 -18.11 2.49 -17.51
CA PHE A 314 -17.75 1.12 -17.12
C PHE A 314 -17.44 0.95 -15.62
N HIS A 315 -17.41 2.03 -14.83
CA HIS A 315 -17.31 1.98 -13.38
C HIS A 315 -18.43 2.84 -12.78
N GLY A 316 -19.26 2.25 -11.90
CA GLY A 316 -20.14 3.03 -11.02
C GLY A 316 -21.64 3.05 -11.32
N MET A 317 -22.17 2.18 -12.16
CA MET A 317 -23.63 2.07 -12.34
C MET A 317 -24.21 0.98 -11.43
N GLU A 318 -25.01 1.36 -10.43
CA GLU A 318 -25.70 0.42 -9.53
C GLU A 318 -26.79 -0.40 -10.23
N SER A 319 -27.27 0.05 -11.39
CA SER A 319 -28.28 -0.66 -12.18
C SER A 319 -27.95 -0.72 -13.68
N GLU A 320 -28.20 -1.88 -14.30
CA GLU A 320 -28.04 -2.08 -15.75
C GLU A 320 -28.92 -1.11 -16.56
N LEU A 321 -30.11 -0.76 -16.07
CA LEU A 321 -31.05 0.11 -16.77
C LEU A 321 -30.54 1.54 -16.89
N GLU A 322 -30.01 2.11 -15.82
CA GLU A 322 -29.39 3.44 -15.88
C GLU A 322 -28.12 3.40 -16.72
N PHE A 323 -27.38 2.28 -16.72
CA PHE A 323 -26.17 2.13 -17.54
C PHE A 323 -26.55 2.21 -19.01
N PHE A 324 -27.56 1.47 -19.47
CA PHE A 324 -28.04 1.52 -20.85
C PHE A 324 -28.56 2.91 -21.25
N ARG A 325 -29.30 3.59 -20.36
CA ARG A 325 -29.83 4.94 -20.63
C ARG A 325 -28.73 5.99 -20.75
N MET A 326 -27.80 6.02 -19.79
CA MET A 326 -26.68 6.96 -19.75
C MET A 326 -25.68 6.71 -20.88
N ARG A 327 -25.39 5.42 -21.15
CA ARG A 327 -24.58 5.00 -22.29
C ARG A 327 -25.19 5.46 -23.60
N GLY A 328 -26.50 5.26 -23.81
CA GLY A 328 -27.18 5.68 -25.04
C GLY A 328 -27.08 7.19 -25.28
N HIS A 329 -27.46 8.00 -24.30
CA HIS A 329 -27.42 9.46 -24.40
C HIS A 329 -26.00 10.00 -24.59
N SER A 330 -25.01 9.38 -23.96
CA SER A 330 -23.62 9.84 -24.04
C SER A 330 -22.92 9.37 -25.30
N LEU A 331 -23.17 8.13 -25.75
CA LEU A 331 -22.76 7.69 -27.08
C LEU A 331 -23.36 8.59 -28.15
N GLN A 332 -24.62 9.01 -28.02
CA GLN A 332 -25.22 9.96 -28.96
C GLN A 332 -24.47 11.28 -28.98
N LYS A 333 -24.16 11.86 -27.82
CA LYS A 333 -23.29 13.05 -27.72
C LYS A 333 -21.91 12.83 -28.34
N TRP A 334 -21.36 11.62 -28.27
CA TRP A 334 -20.07 11.29 -28.89
C TRP A 334 -20.22 11.15 -30.41
N PHE A 335 -21.31 10.55 -30.91
CA PHE A 335 -21.62 10.45 -32.33
C PHE A 335 -21.87 11.82 -32.99
N ASP A 336 -22.40 12.78 -32.23
CA ASP A 336 -22.62 14.15 -32.70
C ASP A 336 -21.31 14.95 -32.88
N GLN A 337 -20.17 14.42 -32.41
CA GLN A 337 -18.86 15.03 -32.56
C GLN A 337 -18.09 14.31 -33.69
N PRO A 338 -17.87 14.94 -34.86
CA PRO A 338 -17.19 14.29 -36.00
C PRO A 338 -15.83 13.70 -35.64
N PHE A 339 -15.10 14.34 -34.71
CA PHE A 339 -13.79 13.87 -34.25
C PHE A 339 -13.86 12.63 -33.33
N LEU A 340 -14.98 12.40 -32.64
CA LEU A 340 -15.16 11.26 -31.75
C LEU A 340 -15.83 10.08 -32.45
N LEU A 341 -16.17 10.17 -33.74
CA LEU A 341 -16.96 9.15 -34.45
C LEU A 341 -16.35 7.76 -34.34
N ASP A 342 -15.07 7.60 -34.68
CA ASP A 342 -14.37 6.31 -34.63
C ASP A 342 -14.23 5.79 -33.19
N PHE A 343 -14.03 6.70 -32.24
CA PHE A 343 -13.98 6.38 -30.82
C PHE A 343 -15.35 5.93 -30.29
N ALA A 344 -16.43 6.62 -30.66
CA ALA A 344 -17.80 6.29 -30.31
C ALA A 344 -18.23 4.94 -30.90
N GLN A 345 -17.84 4.65 -32.14
CA GLN A 345 -18.05 3.35 -32.77
C GLN A 345 -17.33 2.22 -32.01
N TYR A 346 -16.06 2.44 -31.66
CA TYR A 346 -15.28 1.48 -30.87
C TYR A 346 -15.93 1.22 -29.50
N MET A 347 -16.28 2.28 -28.78
CA MET A 347 -16.86 2.19 -27.43
C MET A 347 -18.30 1.64 -27.43
N ARG A 348 -19.03 1.76 -28.54
CA ARG A 348 -20.30 1.08 -28.74
C ARG A 348 -20.14 -0.43 -28.96
N ALA A 349 -19.00 -0.87 -29.50
CA ALA A 349 -18.73 -2.28 -29.81
C ALA A 349 -18.14 -3.09 -28.64
N GLN A 350 -17.60 -2.40 -27.62
CA GLN A 350 -17.28 -2.97 -26.31
C GLN A 350 -18.56 -3.22 -25.51
#